data_AF-A0A9C7PVV0-F1
#
_entry.id   AF-A0A9C7PVV0-F1
#
_cell.length_a   1.000
_cell.length_b   1.000
_cell.length_c   1.000
_cell.angle_alpha   90.00
_cell.angle_beta   90.00
_cell.angle_gamma   90.00
#
_symmetry.space_group_name_H-M   'P 1'
#
loop_
_entity.id
_entity.type
_entity.pdbx_description
1 polymer ?
#
loop_
_entity_poly.entity_id
_entity_poly.type
_entity_poly.pdbx_seq_one_letter_code
_entity_poly.pdbx_strand_id
1 'polypeptide(L)'
;MTPVALVGRNPVFAQTMIRIKDPEKSKDFYENKLGLKLLTRLDFPSLTFSLYFFAYTQDTTPSMELSQTQRARWLWNVPYPTLELTHNWGTEKDPSFCYHNGNENPKGFGYIGFIVDDIQKAIETLKKHNVTVISTTDDKNTPVAYIADPDGYWIQLISRKSASVSGEQTPIGRDPVLSHTMFRIKDPIQSRLFYENGLGMKLLCHIDYPEEKISHYYFGYTDGSMAASSFSDDKERLEFLVGTRYPKMVLEHKWGTESDDRVTYHNGNVEPRGFGHIGLTVDDIYRACENMEKAGYKIVRKPGPFQDVGEIAFVADPDGYWVELIQRSSSGPEKPYSKPL
;
A
#
# COMPACT_ATOMS: atom_id res chain seq x y z
N MET A 1 -20.03 4.79 -23.00
CA MET A 1 -18.95 5.35 -22.16
C MET A 1 -18.78 4.42 -20.98
N THR A 2 -17.56 4.07 -20.60
CA THR A 2 -17.31 3.42 -19.30
C THR A 2 -17.79 4.35 -18.19
N PRO A 3 -18.45 3.86 -17.12
CA PRO A 3 -18.78 4.68 -15.97
C PRO A 3 -17.51 5.38 -15.45
N VAL A 4 -17.60 6.68 -15.19
CA VAL A 4 -16.53 7.39 -14.49
C VAL A 4 -16.62 6.96 -13.03
N ALA A 5 -15.50 6.49 -12.45
CA ALA A 5 -15.44 6.11 -11.05
C ALA A 5 -15.88 7.28 -10.15
N LEU A 6 -16.45 6.98 -8.98
CA LEU A 6 -16.97 8.05 -8.10
C LEU A 6 -15.87 9.02 -7.67
N VAL A 7 -14.63 8.53 -7.51
CA VAL A 7 -13.41 9.33 -7.24
C VAL A 7 -12.90 10.19 -8.41
N GLY A 8 -13.51 10.11 -9.60
CA GLY A 8 -13.09 10.88 -10.78
C GLY A 8 -12.41 10.02 -11.86
N ARG A 9 -11.60 10.67 -12.71
CA ARG A 9 -11.07 10.05 -13.93
C ARG A 9 -9.69 9.43 -13.74
N ASN A 10 -8.80 10.11 -13.01
CA ASN A 10 -7.39 9.73 -12.91
C ASN A 10 -6.94 9.46 -11.46
N PRO A 11 -7.59 8.59 -10.67
CA PRO A 11 -7.05 8.22 -9.36
C PRO A 11 -5.67 7.56 -9.47
N VAL A 12 -4.78 7.82 -8.50
CA VAL A 12 -3.46 7.17 -8.37
C VAL A 12 -3.37 6.56 -6.98
N PHE A 13 -2.91 5.33 -6.87
CA PHE A 13 -2.58 4.71 -5.58
C PHE A 13 -1.29 5.36 -5.05
N ALA A 14 -1.43 6.22 -4.05
CA ALA A 14 -0.44 7.19 -3.61
C ALA A 14 0.36 6.75 -2.38
N GLN A 15 -0.27 6.07 -1.41
CA GLN A 15 0.45 5.56 -0.25
C GLN A 15 -0.22 4.36 0.43
N THR A 16 0.59 3.62 1.20
CA THR A 16 0.14 2.67 2.22
C THR A 16 0.66 3.15 3.56
N MET A 17 -0.23 3.38 4.53
CA MET A 17 0.11 3.94 5.83
C MET A 17 0.13 2.89 6.93
N ILE A 18 1.25 2.80 7.63
CA ILE A 18 1.40 2.04 8.87
C ILE A 18 1.92 2.94 10.00
N ARG A 19 1.60 2.61 11.24
CA ARG A 19 2.10 3.31 12.41
C ARG A 19 3.34 2.61 12.94
N ILE A 20 4.36 3.39 13.30
CA ILE A 20 5.66 2.87 13.75
C ILE A 20 6.02 3.40 15.13
N LYS A 21 6.61 2.56 15.97
CA LYS A 21 6.98 2.92 17.34
C LYS A 21 8.18 3.85 17.39
N ASP A 22 9.20 3.56 16.58
CA ASP A 22 10.53 4.16 16.66
C ASP A 22 11.04 4.53 15.26
N PRO A 23 11.05 5.82 14.90
CA PRO A 23 11.37 6.26 13.54
C PRO A 23 12.81 5.99 13.13
N GLU A 24 13.75 5.91 14.07
CA GLU A 24 15.15 5.62 13.73
C GLU A 24 15.34 4.13 13.39
N LYS A 25 14.66 3.23 14.12
CA LYS A 25 14.66 1.79 13.78
C LYS A 25 13.96 1.51 12.46
N SER A 26 12.79 2.11 12.23
CA SER A 26 12.06 1.94 10.98
C SER A 26 12.81 2.57 9.81
N LYS A 27 13.43 3.75 9.99
CA LYS A 27 14.31 4.34 8.98
C LYS A 27 15.48 3.41 8.64
N ASP A 28 16.21 2.91 9.63
CA ASP A 28 17.33 1.98 9.39
C ASP A 28 16.86 0.71 8.64
N PHE A 29 15.69 0.17 8.99
CA PHE A 29 15.11 -0.97 8.27
C PHE A 29 14.76 -0.63 6.81
N TYR A 30 13.94 0.39 6.56
CA TYR A 30 13.48 0.71 5.21
C TYR A 30 14.58 1.31 4.33
N GLU A 31 15.44 2.18 4.87
CA GLU A 31 16.53 2.85 4.14
C GLU A 31 17.77 1.96 3.99
N ASN A 32 18.32 1.43 5.08
CA ASN A 32 19.61 0.71 5.03
C ASN A 32 19.48 -0.79 4.75
N LYS A 33 18.38 -1.44 5.17
CA LYS A 33 18.21 -2.91 5.01
C LYS A 33 17.37 -3.29 3.81
N LEU A 34 16.41 -2.47 3.40
CA LEU A 34 15.64 -2.66 2.17
C LEU A 34 16.16 -1.77 1.02
N GLY A 35 16.54 -0.52 1.27
CA GLY A 35 17.09 0.39 0.26
C GLY A 35 16.13 1.48 -0.23
N LEU A 36 15.01 1.72 0.45
CA LEU A 36 14.05 2.76 0.08
C LEU A 36 14.65 4.14 0.35
N LYS A 37 14.36 5.11 -0.51
CA LYS A 37 14.73 6.50 -0.32
C LYS A 37 13.69 7.22 0.52
N LEU A 38 14.10 7.89 1.61
CA LEU A 38 13.25 8.88 2.29
C LEU A 38 12.98 10.06 1.34
N LEU A 39 11.72 10.25 0.96
CA LEU A 39 11.30 11.28 0.01
C LEU A 39 11.08 12.63 0.69
N THR A 40 10.38 12.61 1.82
CA THR A 40 10.11 13.76 2.68
C THR A 40 9.68 13.29 4.07
N ARG A 41 9.93 14.15 5.06
CA ARG A 41 9.31 14.10 6.39
C ARG A 41 8.29 15.24 6.49
N LEU A 42 7.14 15.01 7.13
CA LEU A 42 6.17 16.04 7.48
C LEU A 42 5.92 15.97 9.00
N ASP A 43 5.95 17.10 9.69
CA ASP A 43 5.85 17.22 11.15
C ASP A 43 4.59 17.98 11.54
N PHE A 44 3.88 17.49 12.56
CA PHE A 44 2.62 18.07 13.03
C PHE A 44 2.67 18.29 14.56
N PRO A 45 3.44 19.30 15.05
CA PRO A 45 3.68 19.46 16.49
C PRO A 45 2.42 19.67 17.33
N SER A 46 1.40 20.32 16.76
CA SER A 46 0.09 20.54 17.38
C SER A 46 -0.73 19.26 17.56
N LEU A 47 -0.38 18.18 16.84
CA LEU A 47 -1.02 16.87 16.89
C LEU A 47 -0.06 15.78 17.40
N THR A 48 1.17 16.14 17.79
CA THR A 48 2.20 15.25 18.37
C THR A 48 2.53 14.02 17.52
N PHE A 49 2.65 14.17 16.19
CA PHE A 49 3.13 13.10 15.32
C PHE A 49 3.96 13.61 14.13
N SER A 50 4.68 12.70 13.49
CA SER A 50 5.43 12.90 12.25
C SER A 50 5.08 11.83 11.22
N LEU A 51 5.13 12.20 9.93
CA LEU A 51 4.99 11.31 8.78
C LEU A 51 6.31 11.22 8.02
N TYR A 52 6.67 10.01 7.59
CA TYR A 52 7.85 9.74 6.78
C TYR A 52 7.43 8.97 5.53
N PHE A 53 7.74 9.51 4.36
CA PHE A 53 7.35 8.91 3.08
C PHE A 53 8.55 8.29 2.39
N PHE A 54 8.49 6.99 2.12
CA PHE A 54 9.56 6.21 1.50
C PHE A 54 9.12 5.62 0.15
N ALA A 55 10.02 5.57 -0.83
CA ALA A 55 9.82 4.79 -2.05
C ALA A 55 11.16 4.37 -2.68
N TYR A 56 11.13 3.41 -3.59
CA TYR A 56 12.20 3.25 -4.57
C TYR A 56 11.92 4.16 -5.75
N THR A 57 12.83 5.10 -6.02
CA THR A 57 12.67 6.08 -7.10
C THR A 57 14.02 6.68 -7.48
N GLN A 58 14.17 6.99 -8.76
CA GLN A 58 15.29 7.78 -9.30
C GLN A 58 14.95 9.28 -9.36
N ASP A 59 13.75 9.70 -8.94
CA ASP A 59 13.40 11.13 -8.87
C ASP A 59 14.32 11.89 -7.90
N THR A 60 14.63 13.13 -8.28
CA THR A 60 15.24 14.12 -7.37
C THR A 60 14.19 14.55 -6.36
N THR A 61 14.40 14.20 -5.10
CA THR A 61 13.52 14.54 -3.98
C THR A 61 13.67 16.02 -3.60
N PRO A 62 12.63 16.68 -3.09
CA PRO A 62 12.71 18.07 -2.63
C PRO A 62 13.72 18.20 -1.48
N SER A 63 14.41 19.35 -1.39
CA SER A 63 15.25 19.65 -0.23
C SER A 63 14.39 19.74 1.04
N MET A 64 14.91 19.22 2.15
CA MET A 64 14.25 19.32 3.46
C MET A 64 14.15 20.77 3.96
N GLU A 65 14.99 21.68 3.43
CA GLU A 65 14.94 23.13 3.68
C GLU A 65 13.74 23.85 3.04
N LEU A 66 13.07 23.23 2.06
CA LEU A 66 11.81 23.77 1.52
C LEU A 66 10.70 23.66 2.56
N SER A 67 9.66 24.49 2.48
CA SER A 67 8.54 24.40 3.42
C SER A 67 7.79 23.08 3.31
N GLN A 68 7.16 22.65 4.41
CA GLN A 68 6.33 21.45 4.45
C GLN A 68 5.24 21.45 3.36
N THR A 69 4.54 22.57 3.16
CA THR A 69 3.62 22.78 2.02
C THR A 69 4.27 22.51 0.65
N GLN A 70 5.52 22.94 0.43
CA GLN A 70 6.22 22.74 -0.85
C GLN A 70 6.58 21.26 -1.05
N ARG A 71 7.07 20.58 0.00
CA ARG A 71 7.42 19.15 -0.04
C ARG A 71 6.16 18.27 -0.22
N ALA A 72 5.08 18.57 0.50
CA ALA A 72 3.79 17.90 0.36
C ALA A 72 3.18 18.11 -1.04
N ARG A 73 3.26 19.33 -1.60
CA ARG A 73 2.85 19.58 -2.98
C ARG A 73 3.64 18.73 -3.99
N TRP A 74 4.94 18.51 -3.80
CA TRP A 74 5.68 17.58 -4.66
C TRP A 74 5.16 16.13 -4.48
N LEU A 75 5.01 15.70 -3.23
CA LEU A 75 4.60 14.34 -2.85
C LEU A 75 3.24 13.94 -3.46
N TRP A 76 2.21 14.79 -3.40
CA TRP A 76 0.87 14.46 -3.92
C TRP A 76 0.75 14.44 -5.45
N ASN A 77 1.87 14.54 -6.16
CA ASN A 77 1.93 14.45 -7.62
C ASN A 77 2.95 13.39 -8.10
N VAL A 78 3.56 12.61 -7.19
CA VAL A 78 4.37 11.46 -7.61
C VAL A 78 3.47 10.38 -8.24
N PRO A 79 3.85 9.78 -9.38
CA PRO A 79 2.98 8.84 -10.11
C PRO A 79 3.09 7.40 -9.60
N TYR A 80 3.37 7.18 -8.31
CA TYR A 80 3.67 5.87 -7.72
C TYR A 80 3.30 5.80 -6.23
N PRO A 81 3.10 4.59 -5.65
CA PRO A 81 2.82 4.47 -4.23
C PRO A 81 4.06 4.81 -3.40
N THR A 82 3.81 5.29 -2.20
CA THR A 82 4.81 5.49 -1.14
C THR A 82 4.45 4.65 0.08
N LEU A 83 5.45 4.28 0.86
CA LEU A 83 5.25 3.78 2.20
C LEU A 83 5.21 4.98 3.15
N GLU A 84 4.04 5.23 3.75
CA GLU A 84 3.85 6.27 4.76
C GLU A 84 4.00 5.65 6.15
N LEU A 85 4.98 6.14 6.91
CA LEU A 85 5.18 5.74 8.30
C LEU A 85 4.71 6.87 9.22
N THR A 86 3.72 6.60 10.07
CA THR A 86 3.23 7.52 11.09
C THR A 86 3.87 7.22 12.44
N HIS A 87 4.65 8.16 12.97
CA HIS A 87 5.22 8.09 14.32
C HIS A 87 4.48 9.05 15.25
N ASN A 88 3.77 8.52 16.25
CA ASN A 88 3.20 9.34 17.33
C ASN A 88 4.28 9.59 18.39
N TRP A 89 4.52 10.85 18.75
CA TRP A 89 5.69 11.22 19.54
C TRP A 89 5.65 10.64 20.96
N GLY A 90 6.74 9.99 21.38
CA GLY A 90 6.89 9.38 22.69
C GLY A 90 6.70 7.86 22.69
N THR A 91 6.12 7.25 21.64
CA THR A 91 6.01 5.79 21.55
C THR A 91 7.36 5.09 21.55
N GLU A 92 8.40 5.77 21.06
CA GLU A 92 9.79 5.29 21.03
C GLU A 92 10.40 5.15 22.44
N LYS A 93 9.84 5.84 23.44
CA LYS A 93 10.33 5.89 24.83
C LYS A 93 9.62 4.92 25.77
N ASP A 94 8.44 4.42 25.39
CA ASP A 94 7.72 3.43 26.17
C ASP A 94 8.18 2.01 25.78
N PRO A 95 8.88 1.25 26.65
CA PRO A 95 9.33 -0.09 26.32
C PRO A 95 8.16 -1.09 26.14
N SER A 96 7.01 -0.84 26.78
CA SER A 96 5.83 -1.71 26.74
C SER A 96 4.89 -1.45 25.55
N PHE A 97 4.96 -0.26 24.95
CA PHE A 97 4.14 0.10 23.80
C PHE A 97 4.45 -0.74 22.56
N CYS A 98 3.43 -1.17 21.81
CA CYS A 98 3.57 -1.78 20.49
C CYS A 98 2.33 -1.47 19.63
N TYR A 99 2.50 -1.42 18.31
CA TYR A 99 1.37 -1.40 17.38
C TYR A 99 0.96 -2.82 17.00
N HIS A 100 -0.31 -2.98 16.62
CA HIS A 100 -0.84 -4.24 16.11
C HIS A 100 -0.43 -4.46 14.65
N ASN A 101 0.23 -5.59 14.37
CA ASN A 101 0.71 -5.93 13.03
C ASN A 101 -0.38 -6.42 12.07
N GLY A 102 -1.58 -6.73 12.57
CA GLY A 102 -2.74 -7.20 11.79
C GLY A 102 -2.82 -8.71 11.55
N ASN A 103 -1.77 -9.48 11.87
CA ASN A 103 -1.73 -10.94 11.68
C ASN A 103 -2.07 -11.74 12.94
N GLU A 104 -1.98 -11.11 14.11
CA GLU A 104 -2.52 -11.59 15.38
C GLU A 104 -4.01 -11.24 15.53
N ASN A 105 -4.68 -11.79 16.55
CA ASN A 105 -6.08 -11.46 16.80
C ASN A 105 -6.19 -10.14 17.58
N PRO A 106 -7.02 -9.17 17.13
CA PRO A 106 -7.99 -9.25 16.03
C PRO A 106 -7.35 -9.02 14.65
N LYS A 107 -7.48 -9.98 13.74
CA LYS A 107 -6.81 -9.94 12.43
C LYS A 107 -7.42 -8.88 11.52
N GLY A 108 -6.63 -8.36 10.59
CA GLY A 108 -7.10 -7.49 9.52
C GLY A 108 -6.04 -7.35 8.44
N PHE A 109 -5.25 -6.27 8.54
CA PHE A 109 -4.06 -6.05 7.71
C PHE A 109 -3.17 -7.29 7.60
N GLY A 110 -2.69 -7.59 6.40
CA GLY A 110 -1.86 -8.75 6.09
C GLY A 110 -0.38 -8.38 6.01
N TYR A 111 0.01 -7.71 4.93
CA TYR A 111 1.41 -7.42 4.65
C TYR A 111 1.59 -6.35 3.57
N ILE A 112 2.81 -5.81 3.49
CA ILE A 112 3.29 -5.01 2.35
C ILE A 112 4.21 -5.88 1.51
N GLY A 113 4.06 -5.85 0.18
CA GLY A 113 4.83 -6.68 -0.73
C GLY A 113 5.86 -5.93 -1.56
N PHE A 114 7.07 -6.49 -1.66
CA PHE A 114 8.13 -6.03 -2.54
C PHE A 114 8.53 -7.09 -3.56
N ILE A 115 8.72 -6.69 -4.82
CA ILE A 115 9.29 -7.55 -5.86
C ILE A 115 10.82 -7.42 -5.81
N VAL A 116 11.53 -8.53 -5.65
CA VAL A 116 13.00 -8.62 -5.66
C VAL A 116 13.50 -9.27 -6.95
N ASP A 117 14.81 -9.29 -7.19
CA ASP A 117 15.43 -10.01 -8.31
C ASP A 117 15.77 -11.46 -7.94
N ASP A 118 16.33 -11.68 -6.75
CA ASP A 118 16.70 -12.98 -6.21
C ASP A 118 16.38 -13.02 -4.71
N ILE A 119 15.26 -13.67 -4.38
CA ILE A 119 14.80 -13.81 -3.00
C ILE A 119 15.78 -14.58 -2.09
N GLN A 120 16.55 -15.52 -2.61
CA GLN A 120 17.52 -16.27 -1.81
C GLN A 120 18.67 -15.35 -1.37
N LYS A 121 19.22 -14.57 -2.32
CA LYS A 121 20.23 -13.53 -2.01
C LYS A 121 19.68 -12.42 -1.12
N ALA A 122 18.43 -12.00 -1.31
CA ALA A 122 17.78 -11.02 -0.45
C ALA A 122 17.66 -11.54 0.99
N ILE A 123 17.16 -12.77 1.19
CA ILE A 123 17.07 -13.41 2.52
C ILE A 123 18.45 -13.56 3.17
N GLU A 124 19.48 -14.00 2.44
CA GLU A 124 20.84 -14.10 2.97
C GLU A 124 21.38 -12.74 3.42
N THR A 125 21.12 -11.69 2.65
CA THR A 125 21.55 -10.33 2.97
C THR A 125 20.80 -9.79 4.19
N LEU A 126 19.49 -10.01 4.26
CA LEU A 126 18.64 -9.60 5.38
C LEU A 126 19.02 -10.33 6.68
N LYS A 127 19.33 -11.63 6.62
CA LYS A 127 19.86 -12.39 7.76
C LYS A 127 21.18 -11.81 8.28
N LYS A 128 22.10 -11.39 7.40
CA LYS A 128 23.36 -10.71 7.79
C LYS A 128 23.12 -9.36 8.48
N HIS A 129 21.99 -8.71 8.21
CA HIS A 129 21.57 -7.47 8.88
C HIS A 129 20.63 -7.70 10.08
N ASN A 130 20.55 -8.94 10.59
CA ASN A 130 19.71 -9.36 11.72
C ASN A 130 18.21 -9.08 11.54
N VAL A 131 17.71 -9.15 10.30
CA VAL A 131 16.27 -9.07 10.03
C VAL A 131 15.61 -10.42 10.32
N THR A 132 14.51 -10.38 11.09
CA THR A 132 13.69 -11.55 11.38
C THR A 132 13.01 -12.06 10.11
N VAL A 133 13.31 -13.29 9.73
CA VAL A 133 12.58 -14.04 8.68
C VAL A 133 11.48 -14.83 9.36
N ILE A 134 10.23 -14.57 8.99
CA ILE A 134 9.03 -15.19 9.54
C ILE A 134 8.83 -16.56 8.90
N SER A 135 8.89 -16.62 7.57
CA SER A 135 8.75 -17.86 6.79
C SER A 135 9.32 -17.71 5.39
N THR A 136 9.57 -18.86 4.75
CA THR A 136 10.00 -18.99 3.35
C THR A 136 9.23 -20.14 2.73
N THR A 137 8.78 -20.02 1.48
CA THR A 137 8.18 -21.14 0.74
C THR A 137 9.25 -21.93 -0.01
N ASP A 138 9.14 -23.25 0.04
CA ASP A 138 10.01 -24.18 -0.72
C ASP A 138 9.47 -24.47 -2.14
N ASP A 139 8.41 -23.78 -2.59
CA ASP A 139 7.91 -23.92 -3.96
C ASP A 139 8.92 -23.39 -4.96
N LYS A 140 9.40 -24.29 -5.81
CA LYS A 140 10.36 -24.01 -6.89
C LYS A 140 9.79 -23.10 -7.97
N ASN A 141 8.48 -22.93 -8.07
CA ASN A 141 7.84 -22.15 -9.13
C ASN A 141 7.65 -20.67 -8.77
N THR A 142 7.26 -20.37 -7.53
CA THR A 142 7.12 -19.00 -7.01
C THR A 142 7.65 -18.91 -5.58
N PRO A 143 8.97 -18.73 -5.39
CA PRO A 143 9.54 -18.60 -4.06
C PRO A 143 9.13 -17.26 -3.44
N VAL A 144 8.52 -17.33 -2.25
CA VAL A 144 8.00 -16.21 -1.47
C VAL A 144 8.59 -16.30 -0.07
N ALA A 145 8.84 -15.15 0.54
CA ALA A 145 9.30 -15.06 1.92
C ALA A 145 8.60 -13.92 2.65
N TYR A 146 8.44 -14.09 3.95
CA TYR A 146 7.94 -13.05 4.84
C TYR A 146 9.03 -12.70 5.83
N ILE A 147 9.30 -11.41 5.98
CA ILE A 147 10.18 -10.85 7.00
C ILE A 147 9.38 -9.91 7.90
N ALA A 148 9.85 -9.68 9.11
CA ALA A 148 9.27 -8.68 10.01
C ALA A 148 10.03 -7.35 9.90
N ASP A 149 9.30 -6.24 9.90
CA ASP A 149 9.84 -4.91 10.20
C ASP A 149 10.06 -4.73 11.73
N PRO A 150 10.59 -3.58 12.20
CA PRO A 150 10.85 -3.34 13.63
C PRO A 150 9.60 -3.33 14.52
N ASP A 151 8.42 -3.07 13.97
CA ASP A 151 7.12 -3.07 14.66
C ASP A 151 6.36 -4.41 14.49
N GLY A 152 6.96 -5.38 13.78
CA GLY A 152 6.39 -6.71 13.57
C GLY A 152 5.42 -6.82 12.39
N TYR A 153 5.31 -5.78 11.55
CA TYR A 153 4.58 -5.86 10.27
C TYR A 153 5.24 -6.86 9.34
N TRP A 154 4.41 -7.65 8.67
CA TRP A 154 4.89 -8.63 7.71
C TRP A 154 5.19 -7.93 6.39
N ILE A 155 6.38 -8.17 5.87
CA ILE A 155 6.83 -7.70 4.57
C ILE A 155 7.05 -8.93 3.69
N GLN A 156 6.27 -9.05 2.63
CA GLN A 156 6.39 -10.14 1.66
C GLN A 156 7.46 -9.78 0.61
N LEU A 157 8.34 -10.72 0.30
CA LEU A 157 9.27 -10.66 -0.83
C LEU A 157 8.86 -11.69 -1.87
N ILE A 158 8.83 -11.31 -3.15
CA ILE A 158 8.59 -12.22 -4.28
C ILE A 158 9.67 -12.01 -5.35
N SER A 159 10.30 -13.08 -5.85
CA SER A 159 11.19 -13.00 -7.02
C SER A 159 10.42 -12.75 -8.33
N ARG A 160 10.97 -11.89 -9.18
CA ARG A 160 10.59 -11.84 -10.62
C ARG A 160 11.29 -12.98 -11.40
N LYS A 161 10.60 -13.65 -12.34
CA LYS A 161 11.13 -14.87 -13.02
C LYS A 161 12.30 -14.61 -14.01
N SER A 162 12.42 -13.41 -14.57
CA SER A 162 13.41 -13.03 -15.61
C SER A 162 13.32 -11.51 -15.87
N ALA A 163 14.36 -10.75 -16.24
CA ALA A 163 15.82 -10.89 -16.09
C ALA A 163 16.48 -9.50 -16.29
N SER A 164 17.79 -9.38 -16.01
CA SER A 164 18.63 -8.17 -16.22
C SER A 164 17.93 -6.81 -16.03
N VAL A 165 17.48 -6.53 -14.81
CA VAL A 165 16.87 -5.23 -14.51
C VAL A 165 17.97 -4.18 -14.33
N SER A 166 17.97 -3.18 -15.21
CA SER A 166 18.81 -1.99 -15.06
C SER A 166 18.30 -1.15 -13.89
N GLY A 167 19.15 -0.91 -12.91
CA GLY A 167 18.80 -0.12 -11.73
C GLY A 167 19.90 -0.14 -10.69
N GLU A 168 19.75 0.73 -9.70
CA GLU A 168 20.61 0.79 -8.52
C GLU A 168 20.55 -0.54 -7.74
N GLN A 169 21.70 -0.95 -7.20
CA GLN A 169 21.80 -2.17 -6.41
C GLN A 169 21.43 -1.86 -4.97
N THR A 170 20.29 -2.37 -4.51
CA THR A 170 19.88 -2.33 -3.10
C THR A 170 20.31 -3.62 -2.37
N PRO A 171 20.22 -3.68 -1.03
CA PRO A 171 20.51 -4.90 -0.27
C PRO A 171 19.56 -6.07 -0.60
N ILE A 172 18.33 -5.80 -1.07
CA ILE A 172 17.34 -6.84 -1.44
C ILE A 172 17.24 -7.08 -2.95
N GLY A 173 18.14 -6.50 -3.75
CA GLY A 173 18.17 -6.70 -5.20
C GLY A 173 18.28 -5.42 -6.02
N ARG A 174 18.32 -5.56 -7.34
CA ARG A 174 18.17 -4.42 -8.25
C ARG A 174 16.72 -4.02 -8.37
N ASP A 175 16.49 -2.71 -8.31
CA ASP A 175 15.20 -2.12 -8.64
C ASP A 175 13.99 -2.79 -7.94
N PRO A 176 14.01 -2.96 -6.60
CA PRO A 176 12.84 -3.43 -5.88
C PRO A 176 11.69 -2.42 -5.98
N VAL A 177 10.46 -2.92 -5.88
CA VAL A 177 9.25 -2.09 -6.07
C VAL A 177 8.25 -2.39 -4.96
N LEU A 178 7.68 -1.34 -4.36
CA LEU A 178 6.49 -1.42 -3.53
C LEU A 178 5.33 -1.93 -4.40
N SER A 179 5.16 -3.24 -4.41
CA SER A 179 4.36 -3.96 -5.39
C SER A 179 2.91 -3.99 -4.99
N HIS A 180 2.65 -4.23 -3.69
CA HIS A 180 1.28 -4.38 -3.22
C HIS A 180 1.09 -4.20 -1.72
N THR A 181 -0.17 -4.10 -1.32
CA THR A 181 -0.64 -4.03 0.07
C THR A 181 -1.79 -5.02 0.24
N MET A 182 -1.69 -5.90 1.23
CA MET A 182 -2.68 -6.95 1.50
C MET A 182 -3.44 -6.68 2.80
N PHE A 183 -4.76 -6.81 2.76
CA PHE A 183 -5.60 -6.90 3.96
C PHE A 183 -6.79 -7.84 3.74
N ARG A 184 -7.38 -8.30 4.85
CA ARG A 184 -8.44 -9.30 4.85
C ARG A 184 -9.82 -8.67 4.83
N ILE A 185 -10.73 -9.26 4.07
CA ILE A 185 -12.11 -8.79 3.87
C ILE A 185 -13.14 -9.90 4.19
N LYS A 186 -14.31 -9.51 4.69
CA LYS A 186 -15.41 -10.45 4.99
C LYS A 186 -16.15 -10.88 3.72
N ASP A 187 -16.49 -9.92 2.85
CA ASP A 187 -17.32 -10.18 1.67
C ASP A 187 -16.65 -9.63 0.39
N PRO A 188 -16.24 -10.50 -0.56
CA PRO A 188 -15.62 -10.08 -1.80
C PRO A 188 -16.61 -9.40 -2.75
N ILE A 189 -17.92 -9.64 -2.66
CA ILE A 189 -18.93 -8.96 -3.47
C ILE A 189 -19.05 -7.50 -3.03
N GLN A 190 -19.22 -7.23 -1.73
CA GLN A 190 -19.30 -5.86 -1.22
C GLN A 190 -17.99 -5.10 -1.46
N SER A 191 -16.86 -5.76 -1.20
CA SER A 191 -15.53 -5.18 -1.43
C SER A 191 -15.34 -4.81 -2.90
N ARG A 192 -15.67 -5.71 -3.83
CA ARG A 192 -15.59 -5.44 -5.28
C ARG A 192 -16.45 -4.25 -5.69
N LEU A 193 -17.67 -4.13 -5.19
CA LEU A 193 -18.51 -2.96 -5.48
C LEU A 193 -17.82 -1.66 -5.05
N PHE A 194 -17.19 -1.63 -3.88
CA PHE A 194 -16.44 -0.47 -3.39
C PHE A 194 -15.19 -0.17 -4.22
N TYR A 195 -14.31 -1.16 -4.42
CA TYR A 195 -13.02 -0.96 -5.10
C TYR A 195 -13.15 -0.76 -6.62
N GLU A 196 -14.06 -1.48 -7.28
CA GLU A 196 -14.30 -1.34 -8.73
C GLU A 196 -15.18 -0.13 -9.06
N ASN A 197 -16.38 -0.01 -8.46
CA ASN A 197 -17.32 1.06 -8.85
C ASN A 197 -17.05 2.39 -8.12
N GLY A 198 -16.72 2.32 -6.82
CA GLY A 198 -16.38 3.50 -6.02
C GLY A 198 -15.03 4.08 -6.43
N LEU A 199 -13.95 3.31 -6.24
CA LEU A 199 -12.58 3.79 -6.44
C LEU A 199 -12.07 3.66 -7.88
N GLY A 200 -12.77 2.95 -8.78
CA GLY A 200 -12.37 2.82 -10.18
C GLY A 200 -11.18 1.90 -10.43
N MET A 201 -10.81 1.07 -9.45
CA MET A 201 -9.79 0.05 -9.66
C MET A 201 -10.34 -1.03 -10.58
N LYS A 202 -9.46 -1.73 -11.30
CA LYS A 202 -9.83 -2.93 -12.06
C LYS A 202 -9.45 -4.15 -11.24
N LEU A 203 -10.31 -5.17 -11.17
CA LEU A 203 -9.86 -6.52 -10.84
C LEU A 203 -8.86 -6.96 -11.92
N LEU A 204 -7.61 -7.18 -11.51
CA LEU A 204 -6.51 -7.54 -12.39
C LEU A 204 -6.44 -9.07 -12.54
N CYS A 205 -6.45 -9.80 -11.44
CA CYS A 205 -6.55 -11.26 -11.39
C CYS A 205 -7.17 -11.71 -10.06
N HIS A 206 -7.59 -12.97 -9.98
CA HIS A 206 -7.89 -13.61 -8.70
C HIS A 206 -7.27 -15.01 -8.64
N ILE A 207 -6.82 -15.42 -7.46
CA ILE A 207 -6.25 -16.75 -7.23
C ILE A 207 -7.01 -17.41 -6.08
N ASP A 208 -7.57 -18.58 -6.35
CA ASP A 208 -8.15 -19.45 -5.34
C ASP A 208 -7.10 -20.41 -4.80
N TYR A 209 -7.10 -20.62 -3.48
CA TYR A 209 -6.27 -21.56 -2.75
C TYR A 209 -7.21 -22.54 -2.02
N PRO A 210 -7.65 -23.65 -2.67
CA PRO A 210 -8.74 -24.46 -2.17
C PRO A 210 -8.41 -25.30 -0.93
N GLU A 211 -7.14 -25.59 -0.68
CA GLU A 211 -6.70 -26.35 0.50
C GLU A 211 -6.82 -25.49 1.77
N GLU A 212 -6.42 -24.23 1.68
CA GLU A 212 -6.52 -23.20 2.71
C GLU A 212 -7.93 -22.58 2.81
N LYS A 213 -8.74 -22.72 1.76
CA LYS A 213 -10.06 -22.10 1.57
C LYS A 213 -10.00 -20.57 1.64
N ILE A 214 -9.06 -20.00 0.88
CA ILE A 214 -8.93 -18.55 0.70
C ILE A 214 -8.91 -18.18 -0.78
N SER A 215 -9.32 -16.96 -1.08
CA SER A 215 -9.18 -16.32 -2.39
C SER A 215 -8.44 -15.00 -2.24
N HIS A 216 -7.50 -14.73 -3.13
CA HIS A 216 -6.81 -13.43 -3.23
C HIS A 216 -7.29 -12.69 -4.48
N TYR A 217 -7.85 -11.49 -4.29
CA TYR A 217 -8.29 -10.62 -5.38
C TYR A 217 -7.32 -9.44 -5.54
N TYR A 218 -6.74 -9.29 -6.73
CA TYR A 218 -5.72 -8.29 -7.01
C TYR A 218 -6.35 -7.11 -7.75
N PHE A 219 -6.40 -5.94 -7.13
CA PHE A 219 -6.92 -4.70 -7.72
C PHE A 219 -5.81 -3.73 -8.05
N GLY A 220 -6.03 -2.88 -9.05
CA GLY A 220 -5.15 -1.74 -9.30
C GLY A 220 -5.64 -0.86 -10.43
N TYR A 221 -4.86 0.17 -10.71
CA TYR A 221 -5.10 1.09 -11.82
C TYR A 221 -4.18 0.71 -12.99
N THR A 222 -4.73 0.72 -14.21
CA THR A 222 -3.97 0.39 -15.42
C THR A 222 -4.21 1.43 -16.50
N ASP A 223 -3.14 1.77 -17.22
CA ASP A 223 -3.13 2.69 -18.37
C ASP A 223 -3.91 2.16 -19.60
N GLY A 224 -4.39 0.91 -19.54
CA GLY A 224 -5.05 0.21 -20.62
C GLY A 224 -4.15 -0.81 -21.34
N SER A 225 -2.82 -0.77 -21.18
CA SER A 225 -1.88 -1.73 -21.79
C SER A 225 -2.16 -3.17 -21.37
N MET A 226 -2.62 -3.36 -20.13
CA MET A 226 -3.04 -4.66 -19.60
C MET A 226 -4.25 -5.31 -20.31
N ALA A 227 -5.03 -4.57 -21.09
CA ALA A 227 -6.28 -5.06 -21.67
C ALA A 227 -6.11 -5.85 -23.00
N ALA A 228 -4.89 -6.32 -23.31
CA ALA A 228 -4.57 -6.90 -24.62
C ALA A 228 -3.67 -8.16 -24.61
N SER A 229 -3.29 -8.70 -23.44
CA SER A 229 -2.53 -9.96 -23.35
C SER A 229 -3.46 -11.16 -23.14
N SER A 230 -3.38 -12.12 -24.06
CA SER A 230 -4.16 -13.37 -24.06
C SER A 230 -3.65 -14.39 -23.02
N PHE A 231 -3.72 -14.03 -21.73
CA PHE A 231 -3.40 -14.96 -20.64
C PHE A 231 -4.35 -16.16 -20.66
N SER A 232 -3.79 -17.37 -20.56
CA SER A 232 -4.52 -18.64 -20.56
C SER A 232 -5.28 -18.88 -19.26
N ASP A 233 -4.75 -18.43 -18.12
CA ASP A 233 -5.38 -18.47 -16.81
C ASP A 233 -4.96 -17.27 -15.92
N ASP A 234 -5.49 -17.20 -14.70
CA ASP A 234 -5.12 -16.16 -13.74
C ASP A 234 -3.73 -16.36 -13.10
N LYS A 235 -3.14 -17.56 -13.18
CA LYS A 235 -1.78 -17.81 -12.69
C LYS A 235 -0.75 -17.17 -13.62
N GLU A 236 -0.89 -17.36 -14.93
CA GLU A 236 -0.09 -16.66 -15.95
C GLU A 236 -0.23 -15.14 -15.81
N ARG A 237 -1.45 -14.67 -15.49
CA ARG A 237 -1.72 -13.25 -15.23
C ARG A 237 -1.05 -12.74 -13.96
N LEU A 238 -1.05 -13.50 -12.86
CA LEU A 238 -0.33 -13.15 -11.64
C LEU A 238 1.19 -13.14 -11.88
N GLU A 239 1.73 -14.13 -12.61
CA GLU A 239 3.15 -14.18 -12.97
C GLU A 239 3.58 -12.94 -13.77
N PHE A 240 2.75 -12.48 -14.71
CA PHE A 240 2.96 -11.18 -15.38
C PHE A 240 2.89 -10.01 -14.39
N LEU A 241 1.87 -9.95 -13.53
CA LEU A 241 1.67 -8.85 -12.57
C LEU A 241 2.80 -8.71 -11.55
N VAL A 242 3.43 -9.81 -11.15
CA VAL A 242 4.65 -9.85 -10.31
C VAL A 242 5.88 -9.35 -11.06
N GLY A 243 5.89 -9.41 -12.39
CA GLY A 243 6.88 -8.74 -13.24
C GLY A 243 6.62 -7.24 -13.47
N THR A 244 5.43 -6.73 -13.14
CA THR A 244 5.08 -5.32 -13.36
C THR A 244 5.29 -4.42 -12.15
N ARG A 245 5.60 -3.15 -12.42
CA ARG A 245 5.71 -2.07 -11.43
C ARG A 245 4.35 -1.43 -11.08
N TYR A 246 3.24 -1.92 -11.65
CA TYR A 246 1.90 -1.45 -11.29
C TYR A 246 1.61 -1.76 -9.82
N PRO A 247 1.21 -0.78 -9.00
CA PRO A 247 0.86 -1.02 -7.61
C PRO A 247 -0.47 -1.76 -7.52
N LYS A 248 -0.53 -2.75 -6.63
CA LYS A 248 -1.69 -3.62 -6.48
C LYS A 248 -2.21 -3.59 -5.04
N MET A 249 -3.51 -3.67 -4.87
CA MET A 249 -4.12 -3.97 -3.58
C MET A 249 -4.58 -5.43 -3.62
N VAL A 250 -4.29 -6.20 -2.58
CA VAL A 250 -4.65 -7.62 -2.48
C VAL A 250 -5.69 -7.77 -1.38
N LEU A 251 -6.88 -8.23 -1.74
CA LEU A 251 -7.93 -8.54 -0.78
C LEU A 251 -7.92 -10.05 -0.53
N GLU A 252 -7.60 -10.45 0.69
CA GLU A 252 -7.70 -11.85 1.13
C GLU A 252 -9.09 -12.10 1.70
N HIS A 253 -9.85 -12.98 1.04
CA HIS A 253 -11.13 -13.48 1.51
C HIS A 253 -10.96 -14.92 1.99
N LYS A 254 -11.56 -15.26 3.13
CA LYS A 254 -11.65 -16.65 3.61
C LYS A 254 -13.07 -17.17 3.37
N TRP A 255 -13.19 -18.32 2.71
CA TRP A 255 -14.49 -18.81 2.24
C TRP A 255 -15.48 -19.06 3.39
N GLY A 256 -16.72 -18.61 3.21
CA GLY A 256 -17.79 -18.69 4.20
C GLY A 256 -17.83 -17.54 5.21
N THR A 257 -16.81 -16.66 5.26
CA THR A 257 -16.82 -15.50 6.18
C THR A 257 -17.86 -14.45 5.79
N GLU A 258 -18.22 -14.37 4.51
CA GLU A 258 -19.29 -13.53 3.96
C GLU A 258 -20.66 -13.83 4.59
N SER A 259 -20.87 -15.08 5.04
CA SER A 259 -22.10 -15.56 5.67
C SER A 259 -22.02 -15.70 7.20
N ASP A 260 -20.91 -15.29 7.83
CA ASP A 260 -20.72 -15.41 9.29
C ASP A 260 -20.66 -14.02 9.96
N ASP A 261 -21.75 -13.62 10.61
CA ASP A 261 -21.87 -12.34 11.31
C ASP A 261 -20.98 -12.20 12.56
N ARG A 262 -20.31 -13.28 12.98
CA ARG A 262 -19.30 -13.22 14.04
C ARG A 262 -17.92 -12.83 13.51
N VAL A 263 -17.71 -12.93 12.19
CA VAL A 263 -16.44 -12.57 11.56
C VAL A 263 -16.42 -11.07 11.28
N THR A 264 -15.40 -10.41 11.80
CA THR A 264 -15.05 -9.02 11.54
C THR A 264 -13.53 -8.92 11.42
N TYR A 265 -13.05 -7.97 10.62
CA TYR A 265 -11.63 -7.68 10.47
C TYR A 265 -11.27 -6.34 11.10
N HIS A 266 -10.07 -6.26 11.68
CA HIS A 266 -9.60 -5.09 12.40
C HIS A 266 -8.98 -4.06 11.44
N ASN A 267 -9.64 -2.91 11.31
CA ASN A 267 -9.21 -1.85 10.39
C ASN A 267 -7.92 -1.11 10.79
N GLY A 268 -7.38 -1.35 12.00
CA GLY A 268 -6.16 -0.73 12.52
C GLY A 268 -6.30 0.70 13.05
N ASN A 269 -7.49 1.31 12.96
CA ASN A 269 -7.76 2.68 13.41
C ASN A 269 -8.44 2.78 14.79
N VAL A 270 -8.91 1.66 15.34
CA VAL A 270 -9.30 1.52 16.75
C VAL A 270 -8.22 0.74 17.51
N GLU A 271 -8.27 0.71 18.84
CA GLU A 271 -7.28 -0.04 19.63
C GLU A 271 -7.52 -1.57 19.56
N PRO A 272 -6.45 -2.38 19.39
CA PRO A 272 -5.04 -1.98 19.32
C PRO A 272 -4.65 -1.45 17.93
N ARG A 273 -4.19 -0.18 17.86
CA ARG A 273 -3.96 0.50 16.57
C ARG A 273 -2.78 -0.10 15.81
N GLY A 274 -2.78 0.10 14.49
CA GLY A 274 -1.70 -0.38 13.63
C GLY A 274 -1.70 0.27 12.26
N PHE A 275 -1.96 -0.52 11.22
CA PHE A 275 -2.29 -0.04 9.87
C PHE A 275 -3.27 1.15 9.91
N GLY A 276 -3.01 2.18 9.11
CA GLY A 276 -3.85 3.37 9.02
C GLY A 276 -4.82 3.31 7.86
N HIS A 277 -4.29 3.34 6.64
CA HIS A 277 -5.08 3.50 5.43
C HIS A 277 -4.27 3.14 4.18
N ILE A 278 -4.96 2.95 3.07
CA ILE A 278 -4.39 3.25 1.75
C ILE A 278 -4.79 4.67 1.34
N GLY A 279 -3.94 5.36 0.57
CA GLY A 279 -4.19 6.71 0.09
C GLY A 279 -4.31 6.76 -1.43
N LEU A 280 -5.25 7.57 -1.94
CA LEU A 280 -5.45 7.85 -3.35
C LEU A 280 -5.35 9.35 -3.61
N THR A 281 -4.55 9.78 -4.59
CA THR A 281 -4.69 11.17 -5.10
C THR A 281 -5.81 11.24 -6.13
N VAL A 282 -6.64 12.28 -6.05
CA VAL A 282 -7.83 12.49 -6.89
C VAL A 282 -7.85 13.92 -7.45
N ASP A 283 -8.52 14.10 -8.60
CA ASP A 283 -8.55 15.40 -9.30
C ASP A 283 -9.46 16.44 -8.61
N ASP A 284 -10.53 15.97 -7.93
CA ASP A 284 -11.55 16.81 -7.29
C ASP A 284 -12.12 16.04 -6.08
N ILE A 285 -11.57 16.34 -4.90
CA ILE A 285 -11.88 15.62 -3.66
C ILE A 285 -13.31 15.89 -3.18
N TYR A 286 -13.83 17.10 -3.41
CA TYR A 286 -15.16 17.49 -2.97
C TYR A 286 -16.23 16.73 -3.75
N ARG A 287 -16.12 16.71 -5.09
CA ARG A 287 -17.01 15.93 -5.95
C ARG A 287 -16.83 14.43 -5.73
N ALA A 288 -15.61 13.95 -5.48
CA ALA A 288 -15.37 12.55 -5.13
C ALA A 288 -16.14 12.13 -3.88
N CYS A 289 -16.05 12.91 -2.79
CA CYS A 289 -16.80 12.66 -1.56
C CYS A 289 -18.31 12.80 -1.73
N GLU A 290 -18.78 13.78 -2.51
CA GLU A 290 -20.21 13.95 -2.80
C GLU A 290 -20.78 12.75 -3.57
N ASN A 291 -20.07 12.26 -4.60
CA ASN A 291 -20.44 11.08 -5.37
C ASN A 291 -20.47 9.82 -4.49
N MET A 292 -19.45 9.64 -3.65
CA MET A 292 -19.34 8.52 -2.71
C MET A 292 -20.50 8.49 -1.71
N GLU A 293 -20.82 9.64 -1.11
CA GLU A 293 -21.92 9.75 -0.15
C GLU A 293 -23.28 9.51 -0.82
N LYS A 294 -23.51 10.02 -2.03
CA LYS A 294 -24.73 9.74 -2.82
C LYS A 294 -24.88 8.26 -3.19
N ALA A 295 -23.77 7.54 -3.34
CA ALA A 295 -23.76 6.09 -3.55
C ALA A 295 -23.89 5.27 -2.24
N GLY A 296 -24.01 5.93 -1.08
CA GLY A 296 -24.17 5.28 0.22
C GLY A 296 -22.88 4.90 0.94
N TYR A 297 -21.71 5.27 0.40
CA TYR A 297 -20.42 4.98 1.05
C TYR A 297 -20.16 5.92 2.23
N LYS A 298 -19.59 5.37 3.31
CA LYS A 298 -19.39 6.08 4.57
C LYS A 298 -18.20 7.03 4.51
N ILE A 299 -18.47 8.33 4.41
CA ILE A 299 -17.46 9.36 4.62
C ILE A 299 -17.11 9.45 6.12
N VAL A 300 -15.90 9.06 6.48
CA VAL A 300 -15.34 9.09 7.84
C VAL A 300 -14.87 10.49 8.22
N ARG A 301 -14.21 11.19 7.28
CA ARG A 301 -13.81 12.59 7.43
C ARG A 301 -14.15 13.33 6.14
N LYS A 302 -14.95 14.39 6.26
CA LYS A 302 -15.34 15.26 5.14
C LYS A 302 -14.10 15.90 4.48
N PRO A 303 -14.16 16.22 3.18
CA PRO A 303 -13.08 16.89 2.48
C PRO A 303 -12.81 18.26 3.09
N GLY A 304 -11.53 18.58 3.23
CA GLY A 304 -11.08 19.86 3.75
C GLY A 304 -9.59 19.86 4.11
N PRO A 305 -9.04 21.04 4.45
CA PRO A 305 -7.62 21.21 4.70
C PRO A 305 -7.13 20.36 5.87
N PHE A 306 -5.88 19.91 5.76
CA PHE A 306 -5.12 19.28 6.82
C PHE A 306 -3.83 20.05 7.04
N GLN A 307 -3.89 20.97 8.00
CA GLN A 307 -2.86 21.96 8.28
C GLN A 307 -2.34 22.63 6.98
N ASP A 308 -1.05 22.53 6.70
CA ASP A 308 -0.36 23.16 5.58
C ASP A 308 0.04 22.19 4.47
N VAL A 309 -0.36 20.92 4.54
CA VAL A 309 0.08 19.86 3.60
C VAL A 309 -0.90 19.58 2.46
N GLY A 310 -2.17 19.96 2.56
CA GLY A 310 -3.14 19.81 1.47
C GLY A 310 -4.57 19.67 1.96
N GLU A 311 -5.45 19.23 1.06
CA GLU A 311 -6.83 18.83 1.41
C GLU A 311 -6.95 17.31 1.31
N ILE A 312 -7.54 16.71 2.33
CA ILE A 312 -7.76 15.26 2.43
C ILE A 312 -9.18 14.97 2.90
N ALA A 313 -9.61 13.72 2.71
CA ALA A 313 -10.86 13.15 3.18
C ALA A 313 -10.64 11.68 3.50
N PHE A 314 -11.52 11.07 4.30
CA PHE A 314 -11.50 9.62 4.51
C PHE A 314 -12.86 9.02 4.17
N VAL A 315 -12.85 7.94 3.41
CA VAL A 315 -14.00 7.06 3.16
C VAL A 315 -13.69 5.67 3.74
N ALA A 316 -14.68 5.00 4.33
CA ALA A 316 -14.55 3.63 4.80
C ALA A 316 -15.05 2.64 3.74
N ASP A 317 -14.32 1.53 3.59
CA ASP A 317 -14.77 0.36 2.84
C ASP A 317 -15.79 -0.48 3.66
N PRO A 318 -16.35 -1.57 3.10
CA PRO A 318 -17.35 -2.40 3.78
C PRO A 318 -16.88 -3.06 5.09
N ASP A 319 -15.60 -3.41 5.18
CA ASP A 319 -14.96 -3.97 6.38
C ASP A 319 -14.49 -2.88 7.36
N GLY A 320 -14.60 -1.61 6.96
CA GLY A 320 -14.28 -0.44 7.78
C GLY A 320 -12.82 0.01 7.71
N TYR A 321 -12.02 -0.50 6.77
CA TYR A 321 -10.71 0.05 6.44
C TYR A 321 -10.87 1.45 5.85
N TRP A 322 -9.91 2.33 6.13
CA TRP A 322 -9.97 3.71 5.67
C TRP A 322 -9.19 3.86 4.37
N VAL A 323 -9.78 4.60 3.44
CA VAL A 323 -9.11 5.09 2.24
C VAL A 323 -9.01 6.61 2.36
N GLU A 324 -7.78 7.12 2.40
CA GLU A 324 -7.55 8.57 2.28
C GLU A 324 -7.75 8.98 0.82
N LEU A 325 -8.54 10.02 0.60
CA LEU A 325 -8.54 10.76 -0.66
C LEU A 325 -7.72 12.03 -0.45
N ILE A 326 -6.81 12.32 -1.37
CA ILE A 326 -5.89 13.45 -1.32
C ILE A 326 -6.13 14.33 -2.55
N GLN A 327 -6.37 15.62 -2.36
CA GLN A 327 -6.52 16.55 -3.48
C GLN A 327 -5.19 16.71 -4.23
N ARG A 328 -5.15 16.27 -5.48
CA ARG A 328 -4.01 16.48 -6.37
C ARG A 328 -3.85 17.96 -6.70
N SER A 329 -2.62 18.42 -6.88
CA SER A 329 -2.39 19.78 -7.37
C SER A 329 -2.71 19.89 -8.87
N SER A 330 -3.02 21.09 -9.36
CA SER A 330 -3.29 21.34 -10.77
C SER A 330 -2.11 21.07 -11.72
N SER A 331 -0.91 20.77 -11.20
CA SER A 331 0.29 20.39 -11.96
C SER A 331 0.62 18.89 -11.90
N GLY A 332 -0.36 18.06 -11.52
CA GLY A 332 -0.19 16.61 -11.45
C GLY A 332 -0.09 15.92 -12.82
N PRO A 333 0.37 14.65 -12.86
CA PRO A 333 0.51 13.91 -14.10
C PRO A 333 -0.87 13.67 -14.74
N GLU A 334 -1.04 14.07 -16.02
CA GLU A 334 -2.30 13.85 -16.77
C GLU A 334 -2.71 12.37 -16.87
N LYS A 335 -1.74 11.46 -16.69
CA LYS A 335 -1.91 10.01 -16.71
C LYS A 335 -1.20 9.38 -15.50
N PRO A 336 -1.92 8.61 -14.66
CA PRO A 336 -1.32 7.72 -13.66
C PRO A 336 -0.20 6.85 -14.25
N TYR A 337 0.90 6.66 -13.51
CA TYR A 337 2.03 5.80 -13.90
C TYR A 337 2.67 6.12 -15.28
N SER A 338 2.55 7.36 -15.76
CA SER A 338 3.08 7.77 -17.09
C SER A 338 4.59 7.93 -17.17
N LYS A 339 5.27 7.98 -16.02
CA LYS A 339 6.72 7.74 -15.97
C LYS A 339 6.95 6.24 -15.82
N PRO A 340 7.97 5.66 -16.48
CA PRO A 340 8.55 4.42 -15.99
C PRO A 340 8.88 4.63 -14.50
N LEU A 341 8.28 3.78 -13.67
CA LEU A 341 8.61 3.70 -12.25
C LEU A 341 10.09 3.33 -12.09
#